data_AF-A0A800K7S0-F1
#
_entry.id   AF-A0A800K7S0-F1
#
_cell.length_a   1.000
_cell.length_b   1.000
_cell.length_c   1.000
_cell.angle_alpha   90.00
_cell.angle_beta   90.00
_cell.angle_gamma   90.00
#
_symmetry.space_group_name_H-M   'P 1'
#
loop_
_entity.id
_entity.type
_entity.pdbx_description
1 polymer ?
#
loop_
_entity_poly.entity_id
_entity_poly.type
_entity_poly.pdbx_seq_one_letter_code
_entity_poly.pdbx_strand_id
1 'polypeptide(L)' 'MRRSIVLAFYALCGLIALLSSVPPARAQQPATPEYDYVIRNGRVLDGAGNPWINADVAVRAG' A
#
# COMPACT_ATOMS: atom_id res chain seq x y z
N MET A 1 44.50 6.95 27.26
CA MET A 1 43.93 5.65 26.85
C MET A 1 42.51 5.44 27.36
N ARG A 2 42.24 5.47 28.68
CA ARG A 2 40.90 5.23 29.25
C ARG A 2 39.80 6.21 28.81
N ARG A 3 40.11 7.51 28.70
CA ARG A 3 39.15 8.56 28.28
C ARG A 3 38.74 8.43 26.80
N SER A 4 39.69 8.04 25.95
CA SER A 4 39.47 7.83 24.51
C SER A 4 38.54 6.65 24.22
N ILE A 5 38.64 5.58 25.02
CA ILE A 5 37.77 4.39 24.92
C ILE A 5 36.32 4.74 25.27
N VAL A 6 36.11 5.55 26.32
CA VAL A 6 34.77 5.98 26.74
C VAL A 6 34.10 6.86 25.68
N LEU A 7 34.84 7.80 25.08
CA LEU A 7 34.32 8.64 24.00
C LEU A 7 33.96 7.82 22.75
N ALA A 8 34.80 6.85 22.38
CA ALA A 8 34.52 5.96 21.26
C ALA A 8 33.26 5.11 21.51
N PHE A 9 33.05 4.66 22.75
CA PHE A 9 31.86 3.91 23.13
C PHE A 9 30.57 4.74 23.00
N TYR A 10 30.55 5.97 23.51
CA TYR A 10 29.40 6.86 23.35
C TYR A 10 29.11 7.22 21.89
N ALA A 11 30.16 7.46 21.09
CA ALA A 11 30.01 7.71 19.66
C ALA A 11 29.40 6.51 18.92
N LEU A 12 29.84 5.29 19.26
CA LEU A 12 29.30 4.06 18.69
C LEU A 12 27.84 3.82 19.10
N CYS A 13 27.49 4.02 20.38
CA CYS A 13 26.11 3.92 20.84
C CYS A 13 25.20 4.95 20.16
N GLY A 14 25.68 6.19 20.00
CA GLY A 14 24.95 7.25 19.29
C GLY A 14 24.73 6.89 17.81
N LEU A 15 25.74 6.34 17.15
CA LEU A 15 25.64 5.88 15.77
C LEU A 15 24.63 4.73 15.62
N ILE A 16 24.69 3.72 16.48
CA ILE A 16 23.74 2.59 16.45
C ILE A 16 22.30 3.05 16.68
N ALA A 17 22.09 3.98 17.61
CA ALA A 17 20.77 4.55 17.86
C ALA A 17 20.23 5.30 16.63
N LEU A 18 21.10 6.05 15.92
CA LEU A 18 20.75 6.76 14.70
C LEU A 18 20.42 5.84 13.53
N LEU A 19 21.16 4.72 13.38
CA LEU A 19 20.89 3.75 12.30
C LEU A 19 19.62 2.94 12.56
N SER A 20 19.21 2.80 13.82
CA SER A 20 18.03 2.01 14.21
C SER A 20 16.72 2.81 14.13
N SER A 21 16.77 4.12 13.88
CA SER A 21 15.58 4.98 13.83
C SER A 21 14.89 5.01 12.46
N VAL A 22 15.32 4.19 11.49
CA VAL A 22 14.69 4.13 10.17
C VAL A 22 13.35 3.39 10.30
N PRO A 23 12.20 4.06 10.08
CA PRO A 23 10.93 3.36 10.07
C PRO A 23 10.89 2.36 8.92
N PRO A 24 10.28 1.17 9.11
CA PRO A 24 10.16 0.20 8.04
C PRO A 24 9.41 0.84 6.87
N ALA A 25 9.93 0.67 5.65
CA ALA A 25 9.24 1.07 4.43
C ALA A 25 7.88 0.35 4.42
N ARG A 26 6.80 1.10 4.58
CA ARG A 26 5.45 0.54 4.45
C ARG A 26 5.26 0.20 2.99
N ALA A 27 5.00 -1.06 2.69
CA ALA A 27 4.55 -1.44 1.37
C ALA A 27 3.29 -0.62 1.05
N GLN A 28 3.34 0.17 -0.02
CA GLN A 28 2.15 0.83 -0.54
C GLN A 28 1.27 -0.27 -1.12
N GLN A 29 0.30 -0.72 -0.34
CA GLN A 29 -0.74 -1.60 -0.87
C GLN A 29 -1.47 -0.82 -1.96
N PRO A 30 -1.62 -1.37 -3.18
CA PRO A 30 -2.46 -0.76 -4.18
C PRO A 30 -3.84 -0.52 -3.56
N ALA A 31 -4.39 0.68 -3.74
CA ALA A 31 -5.74 0.96 -3.29
C ALA A 31 -6.68 0.01 -4.03
N THR A 32 -7.25 -0.96 -3.33
CA THR A 32 -8.29 -1.81 -3.90
C THR A 32 -9.49 -0.90 -4.14
N PRO A 33 -9.99 -0.78 -5.39
CA PRO A 33 -11.17 0.03 -5.63
C PRO A 33 -12.34 -0.57 -4.84
N GLU A 34 -12.89 0.22 -3.92
CA GLU A 34 -14.09 -0.14 -3.18
C GLU A 34 -15.32 0.14 -4.05
N TYR A 35 -16.14 -0.89 -4.20
CA TYR A 35 -17.42 -0.86 -4.88
C TYR A 35 -18.52 -1.23 -3.87
N ASP A 36 -19.67 -0.56 -3.95
CA ASP A 36 -20.83 -0.87 -3.11
C ASP A 36 -21.45 -2.21 -3.54
N TYR A 37 -21.48 -2.42 -4.86
CA TYR A 37 -22.01 -3.62 -5.48
C TYR A 37 -21.14 -4.07 -6.64
N VAL A 38 -21.04 -5.39 -6.80
CA VAL A 38 -20.47 -5.99 -8.01
C VAL A 38 -21.37 -7.12 -8.50
N ILE A 39 -21.89 -6.97 -9.71
CA ILE A 39 -22.65 -8.01 -10.41
C ILE A 39 -21.66 -8.77 -11.30
N ARG A 40 -21.48 -10.06 -11.01
CA ARG A 40 -20.49 -10.92 -11.68
C ARG A 40 -21.13 -11.75 -12.79
N ASN A 41 -20.36 -12.02 -13.84
CA ASN A 41 -20.74 -12.87 -14.97
C ASN A 41 -22.07 -12.43 -15.63
N GLY A 42 -22.29 -11.12 -15.73
CA GLY A 42 -23.50 -10.55 -16.28
C GLY A 42 -23.51 -10.59 -17.82
N ARG A 43 -24.72 -10.59 -18.39
CA ARG A 43 -24.96 -10.21 -19.78
C ARG A 43 -25.44 -8.77 -19.80
N VAL A 44 -24.57 -7.86 -20.23
CA VAL A 44 -24.79 -6.42 -20.13
C VAL A 44 -25.31 -5.89 -21.45
N LEU A 45 -26.43 -5.18 -21.38
CA LEU A 45 -26.96 -4.35 -22.46
C LEU A 45 -26.53 -2.90 -22.16
N ASP A 46 -25.73 -2.32 -23.04
CA ASP A 46 -25.15 -0.97 -22.87
C ASP A 46 -26.06 0.16 -23.38
N GLY A 47 -27.19 -0.19 -24.02
CA GLY A 47 -28.12 0.77 -24.60
C GLY A 47 -27.69 1.36 -25.95
N ALA A 48 -26.55 0.97 -26.51
CA ALA A 48 -26.05 1.47 -27.80
C ALA A 48 -26.68 0.76 -29.01
N GLY A 49 -27.59 -0.19 -28.78
CA GLY A 49 -28.22 -1.01 -29.83
C GLY A 49 -27.43 -2.25 -30.25
N ASN A 50 -26.27 -2.50 -29.62
CA ASN A 50 -25.51 -3.73 -29.80
C ASN A 50 -26.16 -4.91 -29.05
N PRO A 51 -25.88 -6.17 -29.45
CA PRO A 51 -26.18 -7.33 -28.64
C PRO A 51 -25.51 -7.26 -27.26
N TRP A 52 -26.01 -8.05 -26.31
CA TRP A 52 -25.44 -8.13 -24.97
C TRP A 52 -24.00 -8.67 -24.98
N ILE A 53 -23.20 -8.22 -24.02
CA ILE A 53 -21.82 -8.66 -23.81
C ILE A 53 -21.64 -9.33 -22.45
N ASN A 54 -20.67 -10.23 -22.33
CA ASN A 54 -20.28 -10.78 -21.02
C ASN A 54 -19.41 -9.77 -20.29
N ALA A 55 -19.86 -9.30 -19.13
CA ALA A 55 -19.11 -8.37 -18.30
C ALA A 55 -19.52 -8.43 -16.83
N ASP A 56 -18.59 -8.02 -15.97
CA ASP A 56 -18.89 -7.66 -14.59
C ASP A 56 -19.26 -6.18 -14.51
N VAL A 57 -20.23 -5.83 -13.66
CA VAL A 57 -20.66 -4.45 -13.43
C VAL A 57 -20.38 -4.09 -11.98
N ALA A 58 -19.51 -3.10 -11.77
CA ALA A 58 -19.19 -2.58 -10.46
C ALA A 58 -19.84 -1.21 -10.26
N VAL A 59 -20.57 -1.02 -9.15
CA VAL A 59 -21.25 0.22 -8.78
C VAL A 59 -20.55 0.83 -7.59
N ARG A 60 -20.32 2.14 -7.64
CA ARG A 60 -19.73 2.93 -6.56
C ARG A 60 -20.47 4.26 -6.45
N ALA A 61 -20.64 4.72 -5.22
CA ALA A 61 -21.19 6.03 -4.86
C ALA A 61 -22.68 6.22 -5.16
N GLY A 62 -23.44 5.12 -5.24
CA GLY A 62 -24.92 5.10 -5.33
C GLY A 62 -25.52 6.08 -6.33
#